data_AF-A0A959SMP9-F1
#
_entry.id   AF-A0A959SMP9-F1
#
_cell.length_a   1.000
_cell.length_b   1.000
_cell.length_c   1.000
_cell.angle_alpha   90.00
_cell.angle_beta   90.00
_cell.angle_gamma   90.00
#
_symmetry.space_group_name_H-M   'P 1'
#
loop_
_entity.id
_entity.type
_entity.pdbx_description
1 polymer ?
#
loop_
_entity_poly.entity_id
_entity_poly.type
_entity_poly.pdbx_seq_one_letter_code
_entity_poly.pdbx_strand_id
1 'polypeptide(L)' 'LAGLKRVFKNKVIPLLEEYFHGDAFKVGAVLGDAFVEKQKGKVSFAKGFDMEDYEVKEIHRLKDVDLINDPEVFKAIYAN' A
#
# COMPACT_ATOMS: atom_id res chain seq x y z
N LEU A 1 -3.42 13.79 16.07
CA LEU A 1 -3.31 12.71 15.06
C LEU A 1 -4.64 12.34 14.39
N ALA A 2 -5.76 12.22 15.11
CA ALA A 2 -7.05 11.80 14.54
C ALA A 2 -7.53 12.59 13.31
N GLY A 3 -7.40 13.92 13.32
CA GLY A 3 -7.75 14.75 12.16
C GLY A 3 -6.92 14.45 10.92
N LEU A 4 -5.61 14.20 11.09
CA LEU A 4 -4.69 13.86 10.01
C LEU A 4 -5.02 12.50 9.40
N LYS A 5 -5.22 11.48 10.25
CA LYS A 5 -5.68 10.14 9.84
C LYS A 5 -6.97 10.23 9.02
N ARG A 6 -7.95 11.01 9.50
CA ARG A 6 -9.23 11.22 8.80
C ARG A 6 -9.05 11.87 7.43
N VAL A 7 -8.13 12.82 7.28
CA VAL A 7 -7.83 13.45 5.97
C VAL A 7 -7.18 12.43 5.04
N PHE A 8 -6.19 11.67 5.51
CA PHE A 8 -5.54 10.67 4.68
C PHE A 8 -6.51 9.57 4.24
N LYS A 9 -7.30 9.01 5.16
CA LYS A 9 -8.29 7.97 4.89
C LYS A 9 -9.38 8.39 3.91
N ASN A 10 -9.90 9.62 4.03
CA ASN A 10 -11.10 10.02 3.29
C ASN A 10 -10.83 10.95 2.09
N LYS A 11 -9.58 11.43 1.93
CA LYS A 11 -9.23 12.41 0.89
C LYS A 11 -7.96 12.01 0.14
N VAL A 12 -6.83 11.89 0.84
CA VAL A 12 -5.53 11.69 0.18
C VAL A 12 -5.43 10.30 -0.46
N ILE A 13 -5.70 9.25 0.30
CA ILE A 13 -5.61 7.87 -0.22
C ILE A 13 -6.62 7.63 -1.35
N PRO A 14 -7.92 7.94 -1.20
CA PRO A 14 -8.88 7.73 -2.29
C PRO A 14 -8.50 8.46 -3.59
N LEU A 15 -7.97 9.68 -3.48
CA LEU A 15 -7.52 10.44 -4.65
C LEU A 15 -6.32 9.78 -5.35
N LEU A 16 -5.35 9.27 -4.58
CA LEU A 16 -4.20 8.57 -5.15
C LEU A 16 -4.59 7.22 -5.73
N GLU A 17 -5.51 6.49 -5.10
CA GLU A 17 -6.07 5.26 -5.66
C GLU A 17 -6.78 5.53 -6.99
N GLU A 18 -7.56 6.60 -7.10
CA GLU A 18 -8.20 6.99 -8.37
C GLU A 18 -7.16 7.35 -9.43
N TYR A 19 -6.17 8.17 -9.07
CA TYR A 19 -5.11 8.61 -9.98
C TYR A 19 -4.24 7.46 -10.49
N PHE A 20 -3.94 6.47 -9.64
CA PHE A 20 -3.09 5.32 -9.98
C PHE A 20 -3.88 4.07 -10.35
N HIS A 21 -5.19 4.17 -10.55
CA HIS A 21 -6.06 3.05 -10.88
C HIS A 21 -5.96 1.86 -9.89
N GLY A 22 -5.86 2.17 -8.59
CA GLY A 22 -5.76 1.19 -7.52
C GLY A 22 -4.38 0.53 -7.38
N ASP A 23 -3.35 1.00 -8.08
CA ASP A 23 -2.00 0.47 -7.95
C ASP A 23 -1.33 0.91 -6.64
N ALA A 24 -1.47 0.06 -5.61
CA ALA A 24 -0.91 0.31 -4.28
C ALA A 24 0.61 0.49 -4.27
N PHE A 25 1.36 -0.11 -5.23
CA PHE A 25 2.80 0.11 -5.32
C PHE A 25 3.09 1.55 -5.69
N LYS A 26 2.36 2.12 -6.67
CA LYS A 26 2.50 3.54 -7.03
C LYS A 26 2.06 4.49 -5.92
N VAL A 27 0.99 4.15 -5.19
CA VAL A 27 0.58 4.93 -4.01
C VAL A 27 1.69 4.92 -2.95
N GLY A 28 2.27 3.76 -2.67
CA GLY A 28 3.40 3.61 -1.74
C GLY A 28 4.66 4.36 -2.21
N ALA A 29 4.91 4.46 -3.51
CA ALA A 29 6.01 5.26 -4.05
C ALA A 29 5.87 6.76 -3.75
N VAL A 30 4.64 7.26 -3.55
CA VAL A 30 4.37 8.66 -3.17
C VAL A 30 4.35 8.85 -1.65
N LEU A 31 3.70 7.94 -0.92
CA LEU A 31 3.47 8.09 0.52
C LEU A 31 4.56 7.47 1.40
N GLY A 32 5.41 6.61 0.83
CA GLY A 32 6.40 5.82 1.56
C GLY A 32 5.88 4.42 1.96
N ASP A 33 6.83 3.56 2.31
CA ASP A 33 6.62 2.15 2.68
C ASP A 33 5.78 1.97 3.96
N ALA A 34 5.75 2.97 4.84
CA ALA A 34 4.91 2.96 6.02
C ALA A 34 3.41 2.85 5.71
N PHE A 35 2.97 3.27 4.51
CA PHE A 35 1.56 3.24 4.07
C PHE A 35 1.18 1.99 3.27
N VAL A 36 2.15 1.16 2.91
CA VAL A 36 1.93 -0.07 2.13
C VAL A 36 2.49 -1.28 2.84
N GLU A 37 1.91 -2.44 2.58
CA GLU A 37 2.47 -3.73 2.97
C GLU A 37 2.80 -4.56 1.74
N LYS A 38 3.95 -5.24 1.81
CA LYS A 38 4.34 -6.25 0.84
C LYS A 38 3.74 -7.58 1.24
N GLN A 39 2.90 -8.15 0.40
CA GLN A 39 2.47 -9.54 0.53
C GLN A 39 3.25 -10.38 -0.48
N LYS A 40 4.05 -11.32 0.01
CA LYS A 40 4.56 -12.41 -0.84
C LYS A 40 3.36 -13.26 -1.22
N GLY A 41 2.95 -13.15 -2.49
CA GLY A 41 1.80 -13.87 -3.01
C GLY A 41 2.03 -15.38 -2.94
N LYS A 42 1.58 -16.05 -1.88
CA LYS A 42 1.25 -17.47 -1.96
C LYS A 42 -0.12 -17.58 -2.63
N VAL A 43 -0.13 -17.51 -3.95
CA VAL A 43 -1.33 -17.77 -4.74
C VAL A 43 -1.37 -19.26 -5.05
N SER A 44 -2.36 -19.96 -4.50
CA SER A 44 -2.60 -21.35 -4.87
C SER A 44 -3.25 -21.39 -6.25
N PHE A 45 -2.55 -21.95 -7.23
CA PHE A 45 -3.13 -22.21 -8.55
C PHE A 45 -3.91 -23.52 -8.57
N ALA A 46 -4.69 -23.73 -9.63
CA ALA A 46 -5.38 -24.99 -9.85
C ALA A 46 -4.37 -26.14 -10.03
N LYS A 47 -4.80 -27.37 -9.74
CA LYS A 47 -3.95 -28.56 -9.85
C LYS A 47 -3.35 -28.68 -11.27
N GLY A 48 -2.02 -28.83 -11.36
CA GLY A 48 -1.28 -28.90 -12.62
C GLY A 48 -0.66 -27.58 -13.08
N PHE A 49 -0.74 -26.53 -12.27
CA PHE A 49 -0.07 -25.25 -12.47
C PHE A 49 0.81 -24.96 -11.25
N ASP A 50 2.12 -25.19 -11.37
CA ASP A 50 3.06 -24.99 -10.28
C ASP A 50 3.60 -23.55 -10.26
N MET A 51 3.90 -23.05 -9.07
CA MET A 51 4.33 -21.66 -8.87
C MET A 51 5.68 -21.35 -9.55
N GLU A 52 6.50 -22.37 -9.76
CA GLU A 52 7.83 -22.30 -10.38
C GLU A 52 7.76 -21.96 -11.88
N ASP A 53 6.61 -22.22 -12.53
CA ASP A 53 6.38 -21.91 -13.94
C ASP A 53 6.04 -20.43 -14.16
N TYR A 54 5.87 -19.64 -13.10
CA TYR A 54 5.40 -18.26 -13.16
C TYR A 54 6.26 -17.30 -12.34
N GLU A 55 6.54 -16.13 -12.90
CA GLU A 55 7.08 -15.02 -12.11
C GLU A 55 6.03 -14.54 -11.09
N VAL A 56 6.27 -14.84 -9.82
CA VAL A 56 5.47 -14.31 -8.72
C VAL A 56 5.81 -12.83 -8.53
N LYS A 57 4.91 -11.94 -8.98
CA LYS A 57 5.02 -10.51 -8.70
C LYS A 57 4.76 -10.22 -7.22
N GLU A 58 5.56 -9.32 -6.63
CA GLU A 58 5.28 -8.77 -5.30
C GLU A 58 3.96 -7.99 -5.33
N ILE A 59 2.99 -8.40 -4.52
CA ILE A 59 1.71 -7.72 -4.39
C ILE A 59 1.83 -6.71 -3.25
N HIS A 60 1.48 -5.46 -3.53
CA HIS A 60 1.40 -4.40 -2.53
C HIS A 60 -0.06 -4.16 -2.15
N ARG A 61 -0.32 -3.87 -0.88
CA ARG A 61 -1.64 -3.42 -0.39
C ARG A 61 -1.48 -2.18 0.48
N LEU A 62 -2.48 -1.32 0.46
CA LEU A 62 -2.52 -0.18 1.37
C LEU A 62 -2.80 -0.67 2.80
N LYS A 63 -2.05 -0.12 3.76
CA LYS A 63 -2.33 -0.32 5.18
C LYS A 63 -3.50 0.54 5.62
N ASP A 64 -4.20 0.08 6.65
CA ASP A 64 -5.19 0.91 7.32
C ASP A 64 -4.49 2.06 8.06
N VAL A 65 -4.72 3.29 7.60
CA VAL A 65 -4.16 4.52 8.20
C VAL A 65 -4.59 4.71 9.65
N ASP A 66 -5.72 4.14 10.06
CA ASP A 66 -6.16 4.22 11.44
C ASP A 66 -5.21 3.48 12.39
N LEU A 67 -4.41 2.53 11.88
CA LEU A 67 -3.39 1.80 12.65
C LEU A 67 -2.05 2.56 12.76
N ILE A 68 -1.83 3.64 12.00
CA ILE A 68 -0.58 4.40 12.02
C ILE A 68 -0.57 5.39 13.20
N ASN A 69 0.04 5.01 14.32
CA ASN A 69 0.03 5.85 15.53
C ASN A 69 1.23 6.80 15.66
N ASP A 70 2.25 6.61 14.83
CA ASP A 70 3.43 7.46 14.82
C ASP A 70 3.21 8.67 13.88
N PRO A 71 3.19 9.92 14.39
CA PRO A 71 3.09 11.11 13.56
C PRO A 71 4.31 11.34 12.66
N GLU A 72 5.48 10.80 13.00
CA GLU A 72 6.69 10.97 12.19
C GLU A 72 6.57 10.30 10.82
N VAL A 73 5.77 9.23 10.71
CA VAL A 73 5.42 8.59 9.43
C VAL A 73 4.85 9.59 8.42
N PHE A 74 4.01 10.54 8.86
CA PHE A 74 3.41 11.53 7.96
C PHE A 74 4.39 12.65 7.58
N LYS A 75 5.37 12.94 8.45
CA LYS A 75 6.43 13.92 8.16
C LYS A 75 7.47 13.36 7.22
N ALA A 76 7.76 12.06 7.33
CA ALA A 76 8.73 11.36 6.49
C ALA A 76 8.44 11.49 4.99
N ILE A 77 7.16 11.68 4.61
CA ILE A 77 6.74 11.98 3.23
C ILE A 77 7.54 13.15 2.62
N TYR A 78 7.88 14.16 3.42
CA TYR A 78 8.57 15.37 2.97
C TYR A 78 10.07 15.37 3.29
N ALA A 79 10.58 14.35 3.97
CA ALA A 79 11.95 14.29 4.47
C ALA A 79 12.94 13.61 3.51
N ASN A 80 12.60 13.56 2.21
CA ASN A 80 13.45 12.98 1.17
C ASN A 80 14.76 13.75 0.98
#